data_AF-A0A954S6E5-F1
#
_entry.id   AF-A0A954S6E5-F1
#
_cell.length_a   1.000
_cell.length_b   1.000
_cell.length_c   1.000
_cell.angle_alpha   90.00
_cell.angle_beta   90.00
_cell.angle_gamma   90.00
#
_symmetry.space_group_name_H-M   'P 1'
#
loop_
_entity.id
_entity.type
_entity.pdbx_description
1 polymer ?
#
loop_
_entity_poly.entity_id
_entity_poly.type
_entity_poly.pdbx_seq_one_letter_code
_entity_poly.pdbx_strand_id
1 'polypeptide(L)'
;MASEAWRDLKVGDRIRIVRMPSDADKSGYFFAEETRELYEKLIARGNAQRIYEIDEWGLPWIDCRFKLPDGQWEHHLLAVNDDSWVRVKSRT
;
A
#
# COMPACT_ATOMS: atom_id res chain seq x y z
N MET A 1 -3.41 -16.00 -9.47
CA MET A 1 -4.30 -14.83 -9.54
C MET A 1 -4.02 -13.99 -8.31
N ALA A 2 -3.83 -12.67 -8.46
CA ALA A 2 -3.67 -11.80 -7.31
C ALA A 2 -4.85 -12.03 -6.36
N SER A 3 -4.55 -12.14 -5.06
CA SER A 3 -5.58 -12.35 -4.04
C SER A 3 -6.58 -11.20 -4.09
N GLU A 4 -7.87 -11.49 -4.28
CA GLU A 4 -8.93 -10.47 -4.19
C GLU A 4 -9.30 -10.13 -2.74
N ALA A 5 -8.50 -10.57 -1.75
CA ALA A 5 -8.72 -10.32 -0.32
C ALA A 5 -8.80 -8.82 0.03
N TRP A 6 -8.28 -7.94 -0.84
CA TRP A 6 -8.40 -6.50 -0.67
C TRP A 6 -9.84 -5.99 -0.74
N ARG A 7 -10.76 -6.72 -1.39
CA ARG A 7 -12.20 -6.36 -1.45
C ARG A 7 -12.86 -6.39 -0.06
N ASP A 8 -12.30 -7.15 0.87
CA ASP A 8 -12.80 -7.25 2.23
C ASP A 8 -12.26 -6.15 3.15
N LEU A 9 -11.35 -5.30 2.67
CA LEU A 9 -10.84 -4.15 3.43
C LEU A 9 -11.93 -3.12 3.64
N LYS A 10 -11.89 -2.47 4.82
CA LYS A 10 -12.78 -1.39 5.21
C LYS A 10 -11.97 -0.18 5.65
N VAL A 11 -12.55 1.02 5.54
CA VAL A 11 -11.97 2.23 6.13
C VAL A 11 -11.68 1.99 7.61
N GLY A 12 -10.48 2.34 8.05
CA GLY A 12 -10.02 2.14 9.42
C GLY A 12 -9.22 0.86 9.64
N ASP A 13 -9.31 -0.12 8.74
CA ASP A 13 -8.46 -1.30 8.80
C ASP A 13 -6.99 -0.93 8.75
N ARG A 14 -6.17 -1.71 9.44
CA ARG A 14 -4.71 -1.58 9.41
C ARG A 14 -4.10 -2.71 8.60
N ILE A 15 -3.21 -2.34 7.70
CA ILE A 15 -2.45 -3.26 6.87
C ILE A 15 -0.97 -2.93 6.95
N ARG A 16 -0.11 -3.87 6.57
CA ARG A 16 1.32 -3.61 6.38
C ARG A 16 1.72 -4.16 5.02
N ILE A 17 2.41 -3.34 4.22
CA ILE A 17 3.03 -3.80 2.98
C ILE A 17 4.27 -4.60 3.37
N VAL A 18 4.36 -5.84 2.88
CA VAL A 18 5.41 -6.80 3.29
C VAL A 18 6.24 -7.34 2.13
N ARG A 19 5.81 -7.11 0.89
CA ARG A 19 6.51 -7.53 -0.33
C ARG A 19 6.08 -6.67 -1.52
N MET A 20 6.80 -6.79 -2.64
CA MET A 20 6.34 -6.24 -3.92
C MET A 20 5.10 -7.02 -4.42
N PRO A 21 4.15 -6.40 -5.13
CA PRO A 21 3.02 -7.11 -5.73
C PRO A 21 3.52 -8.21 -6.67
N SER A 22 2.87 -9.38 -6.66
CA SER A 22 3.27 -10.49 -7.55
C SER A 22 3.16 -10.16 -9.03
N ASP A 23 2.39 -9.12 -9.38
CA ASP A 23 2.17 -8.69 -10.75
C ASP A 23 3.17 -7.63 -11.22
N ALA A 24 4.00 -7.07 -10.31
CA ALA A 24 4.92 -5.97 -10.60
C ALA A 24 5.98 -6.31 -11.66
N ASP A 25 6.34 -7.59 -11.81
CA ASP A 25 7.35 -8.07 -12.77
C ASP A 25 6.73 -8.89 -13.92
N LYS A 26 5.40 -8.90 -14.05
CA LYS A 26 4.74 -9.62 -15.15
C LYS A 26 5.03 -8.95 -16.49
N SER A 27 5.45 -9.74 -17.46
CA SER A 27 5.63 -9.28 -18.84
C SER A 27 4.32 -8.68 -19.39
N GLY A 28 4.41 -7.48 -19.95
CA GLY A 28 3.27 -6.75 -20.49
C GLY A 28 2.52 -5.87 -19.48
N TYR A 29 2.90 -5.90 -18.20
CA TYR A 29 2.38 -4.98 -17.18
C TYR A 29 3.41 -3.87 -16.91
N PHE A 30 2.99 -2.60 -17.03
CA PHE A 30 3.83 -1.47 -16.69
C PHE A 30 3.64 -1.12 -15.22
N PHE A 31 4.69 -1.33 -14.43
CA PHE A 31 4.76 -0.91 -13.04
C PHE A 31 5.75 0.25 -12.93
N ALA A 32 5.23 1.45 -12.64
CA ALA A 32 6.04 2.66 -12.63
C ALA A 32 7.14 2.60 -11.57
N GLU A 33 8.32 3.13 -11.90
CA GLU A 33 9.49 3.14 -11.01
C GLU A 33 9.21 3.87 -9.69
N GLU A 34 8.54 5.02 -9.74
CA GLU A 34 8.11 5.77 -8.55
C GLU A 34 7.19 4.94 -7.63
N THR A 35 6.30 4.13 -8.22
CA THR A 35 5.46 3.21 -7.44
C THR A 35 6.31 2.12 -6.80
N ARG A 36 7.28 1.54 -7.53
CA ARG A 36 8.21 0.55 -6.99
C ARG A 36 8.99 1.08 -5.79
N GLU A 37 9.55 2.29 -5.91
CA GLU A 37 10.25 2.95 -4.81
C GLU A 37 9.35 3.16 -3.59
N LEU A 38 8.08 3.52 -3.80
CA LEU A 38 7.11 3.65 -2.70
C LEU A 38 6.89 2.32 -1.96
N TYR A 39 6.73 1.21 -2.68
CA TYR A 39 6.62 -0.12 -2.05
C TYR A 39 7.87 -0.46 -1.26
N GLU A 40 9.06 -0.23 -1.83
CA GLU A 40 10.34 -0.47 -1.14
C GLU A 40 10.44 0.35 0.16
N LYS A 41 10.10 1.64 0.12
CA LYS A 41 10.04 2.52 1.29
C LYS A 41 9.05 1.98 2.34
N LEU A 42 7.86 1.53 1.94
CA LEU A 42 6.84 1.00 2.85
C LEU A 42 7.25 -0.32 3.50
N ILE A 43 7.86 -1.23 2.72
CA ILE A 43 8.38 -2.52 3.19
C ILE A 43 9.50 -2.29 4.20
N ALA A 44 10.49 -1.46 3.85
CA ALA A 44 11.61 -1.14 4.72
C ALA A 44 11.17 -0.47 6.03
N ARG A 45 10.15 0.40 5.97
CA ARG A 45 9.58 1.06 7.15
C ARG A 45 8.84 0.08 8.07
N GLY A 46 8.21 -0.96 7.53
CA GLY A 46 7.52 -2.01 8.31
C GLY A 46 6.35 -1.51 9.17
N ASN A 47 5.86 -0.30 8.94
CA ASN A 47 4.78 0.30 9.73
C ASN A 47 3.42 -0.06 9.15
N ALA A 48 2.45 -0.29 10.04
CA ALA A 48 1.07 -0.47 9.61
C ALA A 48 0.50 0.86 9.09
N GLN A 49 -0.12 0.82 7.91
CA GLN A 49 -0.89 1.91 7.30
C GLN A 49 -2.37 1.68 7.55
N ARG A 50 -3.15 2.77 7.62
CA ARG A 50 -4.60 2.71 7.77
C ARG A 50 -5.23 2.87 6.39
N ILE A 51 -6.22 2.04 6.07
CA ILE A 51 -7.12 2.32 4.95
C ILE A 51 -7.88 3.60 5.30
N TYR A 52 -7.63 4.68 4.56
CA TYR A 52 -8.25 5.98 4.85
C TYR A 52 -9.54 6.19 4.07
N GLU A 53 -9.65 5.58 2.90
CA GLU A 53 -10.77 5.73 1.98
C GLU A 53 -10.99 4.42 1.21
N ILE A 54 -12.25 4.20 0.81
CA ILE A 54 -12.62 3.30 -0.29
C ILE A 54 -13.23 4.21 -1.35
N ASP A 55 -12.66 4.24 -2.56
CA ASP A 55 -13.14 5.15 -3.61
C ASP A 55 -14.45 4.68 -4.26
N GLU A 56 -14.95 5.44 -5.24
CA GLU A 56 -16.18 5.14 -5.97
C GLU A 56 -16.13 3.81 -6.76
N TRP A 57 -14.93 3.29 -7.04
CA TRP A 57 -14.70 2.01 -7.74
C TRP A 57 -14.53 0.84 -6.75
N GLY A 58 -14.61 1.12 -5.45
CA GLY A 58 -14.43 0.13 -4.39
C GLY A 58 -12.96 -0.18 -4.07
N LEU A 59 -12.00 0.62 -4.56
CA LEU A 59 -10.59 0.41 -4.27
C LEU A 59 -10.24 0.99 -2.91
N PRO A 60 -9.58 0.22 -2.03
CA PRO A 60 -9.10 0.73 -0.75
C PRO A 60 -7.81 1.53 -0.95
N TRP A 61 -7.71 2.68 -0.29
CA TRP A 61 -6.54 3.55 -0.39
C TRP A 61 -5.86 3.75 0.96
N ILE A 62 -4.52 3.83 0.93
CA ILE A 62 -3.70 4.34 2.03
C ILE A 62 -3.16 5.74 1.69
N ASP A 63 -3.05 6.58 2.71
CA ASP A 63 -2.35 7.87 2.68
C ASP A 63 -1.13 7.73 3.59
N CYS A 64 0.05 7.88 3.02
CA CYS A 64 1.30 7.73 3.73
C CYS A 64 2.26 8.89 3.43
N ARG A 65 3.06 9.21 4.43
CA ARG A 65 4.02 10.31 4.37
C ARG A 65 5.40 9.90 4.82
N PHE A 66 6.41 10.43 4.15
CA PHE A 66 7.82 10.22 4.42
C PHE A 66 8.47 11.56 4.73
N LYS A 67 9.30 11.59 5.77
CA LYS A 67 10.05 12.78 6.12
C LYS A 67 11.35 12.80 5.34
N LEU A 68 11.58 13.85 4.58
CA LEU A 68 12.80 14.06 3.80
C LEU A 68 13.95 14.56 4.70
N PRO A 69 15.22 14.44 4.27
CA PRO A 69 16.37 14.90 5.06
C PRO A 69 16.34 16.39 5.42
N ASP A 70 15.72 17.22 4.60
CA ASP A 70 15.53 18.65 4.82
C ASP A 70 14.37 18.98 5.79
N GLY A 71 13.67 17.95 6.28
CA GLY A 71 12.56 18.06 7.21
C GLY A 71 11.18 18.21 6.57
N GLN A 72 11.08 18.31 5.23
CA GLN A 72 9.81 18.35 4.52
C GLN A 72 9.10 16.98 4.54
N TRP A 73 7.79 16.98 4.26
CA TRP A 73 7.00 15.77 4.15
C TRP A 73 6.61 15.52 2.70
N GLU A 74 6.98 14.34 2.21
CA GLU A 74 6.51 13.80 0.93
C GLU A 74 5.23 13.01 1.19
N HIS A 75 4.17 13.28 0.43
CA HIS A 75 2.86 12.65 0.56
C HIS A 75 2.59 11.71 -0.61
N HIS A 76 2.06 10.52 -0.30
CA HIS A 76 1.75 9.49 -1.28
C HIS A 76 0.40 8.86 -1.01
N LEU A 77 -0.37 8.66 -2.08
CA LEU A 77 -1.58 7.86 -2.09
C LEU A 77 -1.28 6.55 -2.82
N LEU A 78 -1.69 5.44 -2.23
CA LEU A 78 -1.52 4.12 -2.85
C LEU A 78 -2.81 3.32 -2.73
N ALA A 79 -3.33 2.88 -3.88
CA ALA A 79 -4.42 1.92 -3.94
C ALA A 79 -3.90 0.53 -3.54
N VAL A 80 -4.66 -0.18 -2.72
CA VAL A 80 -4.32 -1.52 -2.23
C VAL A 80 -5.21 -2.53 -2.92
N ASN A 81 -4.88 -2.88 -4.15
CA ASN A 81 -5.65 -3.79 -5.00
C ASN A 81 -4.84 -5.00 -5.47
N ASP A 82 -3.86 -5.40 -4.65
CA ASP A 82 -2.93 -6.48 -4.92
C ASP A 82 -2.72 -7.39 -3.69
N ASP A 83 -1.69 -8.23 -3.74
CA ASP A 83 -1.35 -9.25 -2.74
C ASP A 83 -0.09 -8.94 -1.89
N SER A 84 0.38 -7.69 -1.91
CA SER A 84 1.62 -7.21 -1.26
C SER A 84 1.56 -7.09 0.26
N TRP A 85 0.36 -7.18 0.84
CA TRP A 85 0.07 -6.71 2.19
C TRP A 85 -0.50 -7.80 3.09
N VAL A 86 -0.43 -7.55 4.41
CA VAL A 86 -1.08 -8.37 5.44
C VAL A 86 -1.91 -7.50 6.36
N ARG A 87 -3.06 -8.01 6.82
CA ARG A 87 -3.90 -7.33 7.81
C ARG A 87 -3.21 -7.34 9.18
N VAL A 88 -3.25 -6.22 9.89
CA VAL A 88 -2.67 -6.07 11.22
C VAL A 88 -3.79 -5.84 12.21
N LYS A 89 -3.87 -6.68 13.25
CA LYS A 89 -4.80 -6.43 14.36
C LYS A 89 -4.34 -5.17 15.12
N SER A 90 -5.28 -4.28 15.42
CA SER A 90 -5.00 -3.20 16.37
C SER A 90 -4.68 -3.85 17.71
N ARG A 91 -3.52 -3.51 18.30
CA ARG A 91 -3.28 -3.84 19.72
C ARG A 91 -4.35 -3.09 20.52
N THR A 92 -5.20 -3.85 21.20
CA THR A 92 -6.13 -3.32 22.21
C THR A 92 -5.35 -3.02 23.48
#